data_AF-A0AA49J8I7-F1
#
_entry.id   AF-A0AA49J8I7-F1
#
_cell.length_a   1.000
_cell.length_b   1.000
_cell.length_c   1.000
_cell.angle_alpha   90.00
_cell.angle_beta   90.00
_cell.angle_gamma   90.00
#
_symmetry.space_group_name_H-M   'P 1'
#
loop_
_entity.id
_entity.type
_entity.pdbx_description
1 polymer ?
#
loop_
_entity_poly.entity_id
_entity_poly.type
_entity_poly.pdbx_seq_one_letter_code
_entity_poly.pdbx_strand_id
1 'polypeptide(L)'
;MIDIKKFYIALLVIFFSQSQLLKSQDDQKRVLFVGNSYTYFWNLPQLVSAMAKSQGEDIYTQQSTSGGVDWKQHWEGDKELKTQELIKNGDWDIVVLQNHSLSTFKNQDDFFEYGKKLISLVKKSGAQPLLYVTWAREANPLMQEGINKAYFKLANETDSEILDVGSAWSEARKLKPELELYHPDGSHPSPYGSYLTAALFYKKLSAKSVLDIPERLKSFDNQNQQIYLAILMEYDAQFILQFVENFNLKRQDSER
;
A
#
# COMPACT_ATOMS: atom_id res chain seq x y z
N MET A 1 -7.25 -21.20 -63.23
CA MET A 1 -7.87 -21.79 -62.02
C MET A 1 -7.02 -21.40 -60.83
N ILE A 2 -7.51 -20.47 -60.00
CA ILE A 2 -6.81 -20.06 -58.78
C ILE A 2 -6.92 -21.23 -57.79
N ASP A 3 -5.80 -21.67 -57.25
CA ASP A 3 -5.69 -22.82 -56.35
C ASP A 3 -6.33 -22.49 -55.00
N ILE A 4 -7.61 -22.86 -54.87
CA ILE A 4 -8.50 -22.56 -53.74
C ILE A 4 -7.86 -23.02 -52.41
N LYS A 5 -7.01 -24.06 -52.39
CA LYS A 5 -6.34 -24.55 -51.18
C LYS A 5 -5.31 -23.57 -50.62
N LYS A 6 -4.61 -22.81 -51.46
CA LYS A 6 -3.63 -21.80 -51.01
C LYS A 6 -4.32 -20.58 -50.39
N PHE A 7 -5.54 -20.29 -50.81
CA PHE A 7 -6.33 -19.17 -50.27
C PHE A 7 -6.81 -19.44 -48.83
N TYR A 8 -7.21 -20.68 -48.53
CA TYR A 8 -7.60 -21.08 -47.17
C TYR A 8 -6.42 -21.09 -46.19
N ILE A 9 -5.23 -21.48 -46.63
CA ILE A 9 -4.02 -21.46 -45.79
C ILE A 9 -3.60 -20.01 -45.47
N ALA A 10 -3.70 -19.09 -46.44
CA ALA A 10 -3.42 -17.67 -46.20
C ALA A 10 -4.44 -17.04 -45.23
N LEU A 11 -5.73 -17.37 -45.33
CA LEU A 11 -6.78 -16.92 -44.41
C LEU A 11 -6.61 -17.48 -42.97
N LEU A 12 -6.18 -18.73 -42.83
CA LEU A 12 -5.88 -19.33 -41.53
C LEU A 12 -4.65 -18.70 -40.85
N VAL A 13 -3.62 -18.33 -41.62
CA VAL A 13 -2.43 -17.63 -41.08
C VAL A 13 -2.75 -16.18 -40.70
N ILE A 14 -3.67 -15.51 -41.40
CA ILE A 14 -4.14 -14.15 -41.04
C ILE A 14 -5.04 -14.19 -39.78
N PHE A 15 -5.84 -15.24 -39.59
CA PHE A 15 -6.59 -15.42 -38.34
C PHE A 15 -5.69 -15.81 -37.15
N PHE A 16 -4.65 -16.61 -37.36
CA PHE A 16 -3.69 -16.97 -36.31
C PHE A 16 -2.78 -15.81 -35.88
N SER A 17 -2.49 -14.87 -36.78
CA SER A 17 -1.70 -13.67 -36.46
C SER A 17 -2.50 -12.58 -35.75
N GLN A 18 -3.82 -12.56 -35.87
CA GLN A 18 -4.68 -11.64 -35.10
C GLN A 18 -5.01 -12.14 -33.69
N SER A 19 -4.96 -13.45 -33.43
CA SER A 19 -5.15 -13.99 -32.08
C SER A 19 -3.99 -13.68 -31.11
N GLN A 20 -2.84 -13.20 -31.61
CA GLN A 20 -1.71 -12.78 -30.77
C GLN A 20 -1.66 -11.27 -30.50
N LEU A 21 -2.71 -10.53 -30.89
CA LEU A 21 -2.84 -9.08 -30.71
C LEU A 21 -3.94 -8.68 -29.72
N LEU A 22 -4.43 -9.61 -28.90
CA LEU A 22 -4.93 -9.26 -27.57
C LEU A 22 -3.71 -9.14 -26.67
N LYS A 23 -3.02 -8.00 -26.78
CA LYS A 23 -2.17 -7.50 -25.69
C LYS A 23 -3.07 -7.56 -24.46
N SER A 24 -2.68 -8.33 -23.44
CA SER A 24 -3.45 -8.40 -22.20
C SER A 24 -3.77 -6.98 -21.80
N GLN A 25 -5.05 -6.69 -21.60
CA GLN A 25 -5.44 -5.53 -20.82
C GLN A 25 -4.75 -5.73 -19.49
N ASP A 26 -3.65 -5.02 -19.28
CA ASP A 26 -2.90 -5.06 -18.03
C ASP A 26 -3.90 -4.57 -17.00
N ASP A 27 -4.43 -5.49 -16.20
CA ASP A 27 -5.55 -5.21 -15.31
C ASP A 27 -4.99 -4.31 -14.21
N GLN A 28 -5.24 -3.01 -14.34
CA GLN A 28 -4.76 -1.99 -13.42
C GLN A 28 -5.11 -2.43 -12.00
N LYS A 29 -4.10 -2.58 -11.14
CA LYS A 29 -4.33 -2.98 -9.75
C LYS A 29 -4.89 -1.81 -8.95
N ARG A 30 -6.11 -1.93 -8.45
CA ARG A 30 -6.85 -0.86 -7.74
C ARG A 30 -6.76 -1.07 -6.24
N VAL A 31 -6.20 -0.09 -5.54
CA VAL A 31 -5.95 -0.15 -4.09
C VAL A 31 -6.59 1.04 -3.38
N LEU A 32 -7.47 0.77 -2.41
CA LEU A 32 -8.02 1.80 -1.53
C LEU A 32 -7.26 1.83 -0.21
N PHE A 33 -6.73 2.98 0.17
CA PHE A 33 -6.15 3.21 1.49
C PHE A 33 -7.16 3.84 2.45
N VAL A 34 -7.55 3.11 3.49
CA VAL A 34 -8.42 3.59 4.57
C VAL A 34 -7.56 3.87 5.80
N GLY A 35 -7.60 5.10 6.29
CA GLY A 35 -6.83 5.47 7.47
C GLY A 35 -6.88 6.96 7.81
N ASN A 36 -5.77 7.48 8.31
CA ASN A 36 -5.68 8.85 8.82
C ASN A 36 -4.38 9.53 8.35
N SER A 37 -3.81 10.40 9.18
CA SER A 37 -2.57 11.12 8.88
C SER A 37 -1.39 10.20 8.62
N TYR A 38 -1.36 9.00 9.19
CA TYR A 38 -0.31 8.01 8.91
C TYR A 38 -0.43 7.41 7.49
N THR A 39 -1.55 7.66 6.82
CA THR A 39 -1.80 7.30 5.43
C THR A 39 -1.63 8.49 4.50
N TYR A 40 -2.18 9.68 4.76
CA TYR A 40 -2.09 10.77 3.78
C TYR A 40 -0.80 11.60 3.88
N PHE A 41 -0.03 11.51 4.97
CA PHE A 41 1.20 12.30 5.11
C PHE A 41 2.21 11.97 4.02
N TRP A 42 2.76 13.04 3.43
CA TRP A 42 3.67 12.98 2.29
C TRP A 42 3.13 12.15 1.11
N ASN A 43 1.80 12.12 0.94
CA ASN A 43 1.13 11.52 -0.22
C ASN A 43 1.44 10.02 -0.41
N LEU A 44 1.50 9.24 0.68
CA LEU A 44 1.89 7.81 0.63
C LEU A 44 1.16 7.00 -0.46
N PRO A 45 -0.19 7.04 -0.62
CA PRO A 45 -0.86 6.31 -1.72
C PRO A 45 -0.35 6.73 -3.11
N GLN A 46 -0.18 8.04 -3.33
CA GLN A 46 0.33 8.57 -4.59
C GLN A 46 1.81 8.20 -4.81
N LEU A 47 2.61 8.10 -3.75
CA LEU A 47 3.98 7.58 -3.86
C LEU A 47 3.97 6.13 -4.34
N VAL A 48 3.09 5.27 -3.82
CA VAL A 48 2.95 3.88 -4.30
C VAL A 48 2.60 3.85 -5.79
N SER A 49 1.62 4.66 -6.21
CA SER A 49 1.25 4.78 -7.64
C SER A 49 2.43 5.26 -8.51
N ALA A 50 3.17 6.26 -8.04
CA ALA A 50 4.31 6.81 -8.78
C ALA A 50 5.50 5.84 -8.84
N MET A 51 5.75 5.08 -7.77
CA MET A 51 6.73 3.99 -7.75
C MET A 51 6.36 2.93 -8.79
N ALA A 52 5.11 2.46 -8.78
CA ALA A 52 4.60 1.51 -9.76
C ALA A 52 4.81 2.00 -11.20
N LYS A 53 4.38 3.24 -11.48
CA LYS A 53 4.54 3.85 -12.80
C LYS A 53 6.00 3.99 -13.24
N SER A 54 6.92 4.28 -12.32
CA SER A 54 8.35 4.35 -12.62
C SER A 54 8.94 3.01 -13.08
N GLN A 55 8.31 1.90 -12.66
CA GLN A 55 8.71 0.54 -12.98
C GLN A 55 7.92 -0.06 -14.15
N GLY A 56 7.08 0.73 -14.82
CA GLY A 56 6.23 0.26 -15.92
C GLY A 56 4.96 -0.47 -15.48
N GLU A 57 4.59 -0.39 -14.19
CA GLU A 57 3.37 -0.98 -13.63
C GLU A 57 2.25 0.04 -13.52
N ASP A 58 1.00 -0.44 -13.48
CA ASP A 58 -0.19 0.37 -13.20
C ASP A 58 -0.86 -0.06 -11.89
N ILE A 59 -0.49 0.61 -10.79
CA ILE A 59 -1.20 0.53 -9.51
C ILE A 59 -1.95 1.84 -9.32
N TYR A 60 -3.28 1.78 -9.37
CA TYR A 60 -4.15 2.90 -9.07
C TYR A 60 -4.48 2.93 -7.58
N THR A 61 -4.17 4.04 -6.92
CA THR A 61 -4.53 4.22 -5.51
C THR A 61 -5.57 5.31 -5.32
N GLN A 62 -6.53 5.07 -4.43
CA GLN A 62 -7.39 6.09 -3.82
C GLN A 62 -7.24 6.03 -2.30
N GLN A 63 -7.73 7.04 -1.59
CA GLN A 63 -7.75 7.04 -0.14
C GLN A 63 -9.08 7.52 0.44
N SER A 64 -9.44 6.96 1.59
CA SER A 64 -10.49 7.46 2.49
C SER A 64 -9.82 7.80 3.80
N THR A 65 -9.50 9.08 4.01
CA THR A 65 -8.70 9.51 5.16
C THR A 65 -9.18 10.81 5.78
N SER A 66 -8.99 10.94 7.09
CA SER A 66 -9.19 12.19 7.84
C SER A 66 -8.25 12.25 9.04
N GLY A 67 -7.97 13.45 9.55
CA GLY A 67 -6.98 13.61 10.62
C GLY A 67 -7.39 12.89 11.91
N GLY A 68 -6.54 12.00 12.42
CA GLY A 68 -6.70 11.34 13.73
C GLY A 68 -7.86 10.34 13.87
N VAL A 69 -8.55 9.97 12.79
CA VAL A 69 -9.70 9.04 12.89
C VAL A 69 -9.27 7.60 13.14
N ASP A 70 -10.14 6.86 13.84
CA ASP A 70 -10.02 5.41 14.04
C ASP A 70 -11.04 4.62 13.18
N TRP A 71 -10.99 3.29 13.25
CA TRP A 71 -11.90 2.44 12.48
C TRP A 71 -13.38 2.57 12.87
N LYS A 72 -13.69 2.95 14.11
CA LYS A 72 -15.08 3.23 14.51
C LYS A 72 -15.60 4.44 13.78
N GLN A 73 -14.80 5.50 13.73
CA GLN A 73 -15.14 6.73 13.01
C GLN A 73 -15.27 6.50 11.50
N HIS A 74 -14.41 5.68 10.89
CA HIS A 74 -14.58 5.24 9.50
C HIS A 74 -15.90 4.48 9.27
N TRP A 75 -16.29 3.63 10.21
CA TRP A 75 -17.53 2.88 10.14
C TRP A 75 -18.76 3.77 10.30
N GLU A 76 -18.72 4.71 11.23
CA GLU A 76 -19.84 5.61 11.56
C GLU A 76 -19.99 6.78 10.58
N GLY A 77 -18.99 7.03 9.74
CA GLY A 77 -19.01 8.11 8.75
C GLY A 77 -18.67 9.48 9.35
N ASP A 78 -17.97 9.49 10.48
CA ASP A 78 -17.49 10.70 11.14
C ASP A 78 -16.62 11.55 10.20
N LYS A 79 -16.62 12.87 10.41
CA LYS A 79 -15.86 13.82 9.59
C LYS A 79 -16.12 13.68 8.09
N GLU A 80 -17.37 13.37 7.74
CA GLU A 80 -17.84 13.19 6.36
C GLU A 80 -17.15 12.04 5.61
N LEU A 81 -16.61 11.05 6.34
CA LEU A 81 -15.97 9.88 5.74
C LEU A 81 -17.01 9.00 5.04
N LYS A 82 -16.79 8.76 3.74
CA LYS A 82 -17.59 7.83 2.92
C LYS A 82 -16.95 6.45 2.79
N THR A 83 -16.23 6.00 3.81
CA THR A 83 -15.39 4.79 3.75
C THR A 83 -16.18 3.55 3.32
N GLN A 84 -17.36 3.32 3.91
CA GLN A 84 -18.18 2.16 3.53
C GLN A 84 -18.67 2.22 2.08
N GLU A 85 -19.05 3.40 1.58
CA GLU A 85 -19.50 3.59 0.20
C GLU A 85 -18.34 3.34 -0.79
N LEU A 86 -17.17 3.91 -0.50
CA LEU A 86 -15.96 3.70 -1.30
C LEU A 86 -15.59 2.22 -1.37
N ILE A 87 -15.63 1.48 -0.27
CA ILE A 87 -15.34 0.04 -0.27
C ILE A 87 -16.36 -0.73 -1.13
N LYS A 88 -17.66 -0.44 -0.98
CA LYS A 88 -18.74 -1.18 -1.66
C LYS A 88 -18.77 -0.96 -3.17
N ASN A 89 -18.43 0.24 -3.63
CA ASN A 89 -18.70 0.69 -5.00
C ASN A 89 -17.44 0.94 -5.84
N GLY A 90 -16.25 0.71 -5.31
CA GLY A 90 -15.00 1.13 -5.95
C GLY A 90 -14.26 0.07 -6.77
N ASP A 91 -14.78 -1.16 -6.82
CA ASP A 91 -14.18 -2.32 -7.50
C ASP A 91 -12.67 -2.43 -7.20
N TRP A 92 -12.35 -2.60 -5.92
CA TRP A 92 -10.97 -2.66 -5.44
C TRP A 92 -10.45 -4.10 -5.47
N ASP A 93 -9.20 -4.27 -5.89
CA ASP A 93 -8.48 -5.53 -5.66
C ASP A 93 -8.08 -5.66 -4.19
N ILE A 94 -7.58 -4.56 -3.63
CA ILE A 94 -7.06 -4.51 -2.26
C ILE A 94 -7.60 -3.29 -1.53
N VAL A 95 -8.02 -3.49 -0.28
CA VAL A 95 -8.29 -2.39 0.67
C VAL A 95 -7.30 -2.47 1.81
N VAL A 96 -6.44 -1.45 1.90
CA VAL A 96 -5.49 -1.25 2.99
C VAL A 96 -6.22 -0.63 4.17
N LEU A 97 -6.14 -1.26 5.34
CA LEU A 97 -6.80 -0.82 6.57
C LEU A 97 -5.76 -0.41 7.61
N GLN A 98 -5.74 0.88 7.94
CA GLN A 98 -4.90 1.46 8.99
C GLN A 98 -5.78 2.06 10.09
N ASN A 99 -5.53 1.68 11.35
CA ASN A 99 -6.22 2.25 12.51
C ASN A 99 -5.37 3.34 13.19
N HIS A 100 -6.00 4.17 14.02
CA HIS A 100 -5.31 5.17 14.83
C HIS A 100 -4.20 4.55 15.71
N SER A 101 -3.05 5.22 15.73
CA SER A 101 -1.77 4.73 16.29
C SER A 101 -1.78 4.30 17.76
N LEU A 102 -2.79 4.71 18.54
CA LEU A 102 -2.93 4.36 19.96
C LEU A 102 -4.10 3.39 20.22
N SER A 103 -4.87 3.00 19.19
CA SER A 103 -6.10 2.23 19.37
C SER A 103 -5.85 0.84 19.92
N THR A 104 -4.70 0.22 19.62
CA THR A 104 -4.32 -1.09 20.17
C THR A 104 -4.11 -1.09 21.69
N PHE A 105 -3.96 0.09 22.30
CA PHE A 105 -3.75 0.25 23.75
C PHE A 105 -4.89 0.97 24.46
N LYS A 106 -5.46 2.01 23.84
CA LYS A 106 -6.48 2.86 24.49
C LYS A 106 -7.91 2.36 24.28
N ASN A 107 -8.20 1.79 23.12
CA ASN A 107 -9.55 1.42 22.68
C ASN A 107 -9.54 0.01 22.05
N GLN A 108 -9.02 -0.98 22.79
CA GLN A 108 -8.74 -2.30 22.23
C GLN A 108 -10.01 -3.04 21.77
N ASP A 109 -11.12 -2.89 22.50
CA ASP A 109 -12.40 -3.50 22.11
C ASP A 109 -12.90 -2.93 20.78
N ASP A 110 -12.91 -1.60 20.63
CA ASP A 110 -13.26 -0.92 19.38
C ASP A 110 -12.29 -1.31 18.24
N PHE A 111 -10.99 -1.47 18.52
CA PHE A 111 -10.01 -1.92 17.54
C PHE A 111 -10.41 -3.29 16.95
N PHE A 112 -10.76 -4.27 17.78
CA PHE A 112 -11.16 -5.59 17.30
C PHE A 112 -12.54 -5.58 16.67
N GLU A 113 -13.52 -4.92 17.29
CA GLU A 113 -14.90 -4.90 16.79
C GLU A 113 -14.98 -4.24 15.41
N TYR A 114 -14.51 -2.99 15.30
CA TYR A 114 -14.61 -2.24 14.05
C TYR A 114 -13.60 -2.70 13.00
N GLY A 115 -12.46 -3.25 13.42
CA GLY A 115 -11.55 -3.97 12.54
C GLY A 115 -12.25 -5.14 11.85
N LYS A 116 -12.91 -6.03 12.61
CA LYS A 116 -13.68 -7.15 12.04
C LYS A 116 -14.81 -6.69 11.12
N LYS A 117 -15.53 -5.62 11.50
CA LYS A 117 -16.60 -5.04 10.68
C LYS A 117 -16.07 -4.54 9.32
N LEU A 118 -14.99 -3.76 9.31
CA LEU A 118 -14.39 -3.25 8.07
C LEU A 118 -13.80 -4.38 7.22
N ILE A 119 -13.06 -5.32 7.81
CA ILE A 119 -12.51 -6.48 7.10
C ILE A 119 -13.63 -7.32 6.46
N SER A 120 -14.71 -7.57 7.19
CA SER A 120 -15.87 -8.28 6.64
C SER A 120 -16.51 -7.52 5.47
N LEU A 121 -16.58 -6.19 5.56
CA LEU A 121 -17.11 -5.37 4.48
C LEU A 121 -16.24 -5.45 3.22
N VAL A 122 -14.91 -5.36 3.38
CA VAL A 122 -13.93 -5.51 2.29
C VAL A 122 -14.06 -6.87 1.61
N LYS A 123 -14.09 -7.96 2.39
CA LYS A 123 -14.27 -9.31 1.83
C LYS A 123 -15.61 -9.47 1.08
N LYS A 124 -16.69 -8.86 1.60
CA LYS A 124 -18.02 -8.87 0.95
C LYS A 124 -18.06 -8.09 -0.36
N SER A 125 -17.20 -7.08 -0.54
CA SER A 125 -17.08 -6.37 -1.82
C SER A 125 -16.23 -7.12 -2.85
N GLY A 126 -15.68 -8.29 -2.50
CA GLY A 126 -14.78 -9.07 -3.36
C GLY A 126 -13.31 -8.65 -3.28
N ALA A 127 -12.99 -7.62 -2.49
CA ALA A 127 -11.63 -7.12 -2.33
C ALA A 127 -10.85 -7.90 -1.25
N GLN A 128 -9.52 -7.89 -1.35
CA GLN A 128 -8.64 -8.44 -0.33
C GLN A 128 -8.31 -7.40 0.75
N PRO A 129 -8.55 -7.68 2.05
CA PRO A 129 -8.10 -6.81 3.12
C PRO A 129 -6.60 -6.97 3.36
N LEU A 130 -5.88 -5.84 3.45
CA LEU A 130 -4.49 -5.77 3.86
C LEU A 130 -4.35 -4.87 5.10
N LEU A 131 -3.98 -5.44 6.25
CA LEU A 131 -3.80 -4.67 7.47
C LEU A 131 -2.44 -3.96 7.46
N TYR A 132 -2.47 -2.64 7.63
CA TYR A 132 -1.27 -1.81 7.71
C TYR A 132 -0.87 -1.62 9.17
N VAL A 133 0.11 -2.41 9.61
CA VAL A 133 0.66 -2.32 10.98
C VAL A 133 1.66 -1.16 11.01
N THR A 134 1.25 -0.07 11.67
CA THR A 134 2.04 1.15 11.78
C THR A 134 3.18 1.03 12.80
N TRP A 135 4.04 2.05 12.87
CA TRP A 135 5.16 2.13 13.80
C TRP A 135 4.77 2.66 15.19
N ALA A 136 5.60 2.31 16.18
CA ALA A 136 5.60 2.88 17.51
C ALA A 136 5.98 4.37 17.48
N ARG A 137 5.49 5.14 18.47
CA ARG A 137 5.91 6.54 18.65
C ARG A 137 7.41 6.59 18.91
N GLU A 138 8.11 7.60 18.41
CA GLU A 138 9.56 7.69 18.45
C GLU A 138 10.11 7.59 19.88
N ALA A 139 9.47 8.30 20.82
CA ALA A 139 9.83 8.32 22.23
C ALA A 139 9.47 7.02 22.99
N ASN A 140 8.72 6.10 22.38
CA ASN A 140 8.29 4.86 23.02
C ASN A 140 8.35 3.66 22.06
N PRO A 141 9.56 3.24 21.64
CA PRO A 141 9.75 2.14 20.69
C PRO A 141 9.24 0.79 21.22
N LEU A 142 9.15 0.62 22.55
CA LEU A 142 8.64 -0.61 23.16
C LEU A 142 7.15 -0.87 22.87
N MET A 143 6.41 0.14 22.39
CA MET A 143 5.01 -0.05 21.95
C MET A 143 4.89 -0.98 20.75
N GLN A 144 5.96 -1.19 19.96
CA GLN A 144 5.84 -1.92 18.71
C GLN A 144 5.34 -3.35 18.93
N GLU A 145 5.81 -4.04 19.96
CA GLU A 145 5.39 -5.41 20.26
C GLU A 145 3.88 -5.52 20.51
N GLY A 146 3.32 -4.57 21.28
CA GLY A 146 1.89 -4.52 21.56
C GLY A 146 1.04 -4.20 20.32
N ILE A 147 1.54 -3.33 19.44
CA ILE A 147 0.89 -3.02 18.16
C ILE A 147 0.86 -4.29 17.29
N ASN A 148 2.01 -4.94 17.10
CA ASN A 148 2.14 -6.16 16.30
C ASN A 148 1.20 -7.25 16.82
N LYS A 149 1.24 -7.53 18.12
CA LYS A 149 0.40 -8.56 18.74
C LYS A 149 -1.09 -8.35 18.47
N ALA A 150 -1.57 -7.10 18.57
CA ALA A 150 -2.97 -6.78 18.32
C ALA A 150 -3.37 -6.98 16.84
N TYR A 151 -2.55 -6.48 15.91
CA TYR A 151 -2.80 -6.65 14.48
C TYR A 151 -2.67 -8.10 14.03
N PHE A 152 -1.69 -8.86 14.53
CA PHE A 152 -1.49 -10.26 14.15
C PHE A 152 -2.63 -11.13 14.68
N LYS A 153 -3.09 -10.87 15.91
CA LYS A 153 -4.31 -11.52 16.44
C LYS A 153 -5.52 -11.23 15.55
N LEU A 154 -5.75 -9.97 15.18
CA LEU A 154 -6.87 -9.60 14.30
C LEU A 154 -6.75 -10.25 12.92
N ALA A 155 -5.54 -10.27 12.34
CA ALA A 155 -5.25 -10.90 11.06
C ALA A 155 -5.57 -12.39 11.09
N ASN A 156 -5.14 -13.10 12.13
CA ASN A 156 -5.40 -14.53 12.32
C ASN A 156 -6.89 -14.82 12.52
N GLU A 157 -7.57 -14.05 13.38
CA GLU A 157 -9.02 -14.21 13.62
C GLU A 157 -9.89 -13.93 12.39
N THR A 158 -9.37 -13.20 11.41
CA THR A 158 -10.12 -12.76 10.23
C THR A 158 -9.59 -13.33 8.92
N ASP A 159 -8.53 -14.13 8.94
CA ASP A 159 -7.82 -14.61 7.75
C ASP A 159 -7.48 -13.46 6.78
N SER A 160 -6.78 -12.44 7.29
CA SER A 160 -6.39 -11.25 6.54
C SER A 160 -4.88 -11.17 6.38
N GLU A 161 -4.42 -10.58 5.28
CA GLU A 161 -3.00 -10.29 5.12
C GLU A 161 -2.56 -9.09 5.93
N ILE A 162 -1.26 -9.01 6.22
CA ILE A 162 -0.65 -7.89 6.91
C ILE A 162 0.54 -7.33 6.13
N LEU A 163 0.82 -6.05 6.34
CA LEU A 163 2.09 -5.42 6.03
C LEU A 163 2.62 -4.76 7.30
N ASP A 164 3.65 -5.35 7.90
CA ASP A 164 4.28 -4.87 9.12
C ASP A 164 5.37 -3.82 8.85
N VAL A 165 4.91 -2.58 8.66
CA VAL A 165 5.75 -1.41 8.45
C VAL A 165 6.45 -1.01 9.75
N GLY A 166 5.82 -1.20 10.90
CA GLY A 166 6.39 -0.84 12.20
C GLY A 166 7.66 -1.62 12.54
N SER A 167 7.71 -2.92 12.26
CA SER A 167 8.94 -3.71 12.38
C SER A 167 10.01 -3.27 11.39
N ALA A 168 9.62 -2.98 10.15
CA ALA A 168 10.56 -2.49 9.14
C ALA A 168 11.21 -1.16 9.56
N TRP A 169 10.42 -0.22 10.08
CA TRP A 169 10.91 1.03 10.65
C TRP A 169 11.85 0.79 11.84
N SER A 170 11.45 -0.11 12.74
CA SER A 170 12.25 -0.45 13.93
C SER A 170 13.61 -1.05 13.57
N GLU A 171 13.68 -1.82 12.48
CA GLU A 171 14.93 -2.38 11.97
C GLU A 171 15.77 -1.35 11.21
N ALA A 172 15.16 -0.57 10.32
CA ALA A 172 15.84 0.49 9.57
C ALA A 172 16.54 1.49 10.50
N ARG A 173 15.87 1.90 11.59
CA ARG A 173 16.45 2.81 12.60
C ARG A 173 17.62 2.21 13.37
N LYS A 174 17.69 0.88 13.51
CA LYS A 174 18.85 0.23 14.13
C LYS A 174 20.04 0.22 13.17
N LEU A 175 19.79 0.02 11.88
CA LEU A 175 20.82 -0.05 10.85
C LEU A 175 21.36 1.33 10.47
N LYS A 176 20.51 2.35 10.46
CA LYS A 176 20.86 3.73 10.10
C LYS A 176 20.15 4.73 11.02
N PRO A 177 20.65 4.94 12.25
CA PRO A 177 20.01 5.79 13.25
C PRO A 177 19.85 7.26 12.83
N GLU A 178 20.70 7.75 11.94
CA GLU A 178 20.65 9.11 11.39
C GLU A 178 19.58 9.30 10.30
N LEU A 179 18.95 8.21 9.83
CA LEU A 179 17.83 8.30 8.91
C LEU A 179 16.57 8.74 9.68
N GLU A 180 16.23 10.01 9.53
CA GLU A 180 15.05 10.61 10.16
C GLU A 180 13.76 10.07 9.53
N LEU A 181 13.18 9.00 10.08
CA LEU A 181 11.89 8.45 9.63
C LEU A 181 10.68 9.23 10.17
N TYR A 182 10.87 9.97 11.27
CA TYR A 182 9.81 10.73 11.92
C TYR A 182 9.84 12.20 11.52
N HIS A 183 8.65 12.79 11.43
CA HIS A 183 8.50 14.23 11.56
C HIS A 183 8.91 14.64 12.99
N PRO A 184 9.37 15.90 13.24
CA PRO A 184 9.79 16.35 14.58
C PRO A 184 8.76 16.20 15.71
N ASP A 185 7.50 15.88 15.41
CA ASP A 185 6.50 15.50 16.42
C ASP A 185 6.70 14.07 17.00
N GLY A 186 7.68 13.32 16.50
CA GLY A 186 8.00 11.96 16.96
C GLY A 186 6.92 10.93 16.63
N SER A 187 6.04 11.21 15.66
CA SER A 187 4.96 10.31 15.32
C SER A 187 4.56 10.24 13.85
N HIS A 188 4.36 11.36 13.18
CA HIS A 188 4.07 11.36 11.75
C HIS A 188 5.31 10.95 10.98
N PRO A 189 5.15 10.43 9.75
CA PRO A 189 6.31 10.14 8.94
C PRO A 189 6.97 11.42 8.43
N SER A 190 8.30 11.39 8.31
CA SER A 190 9.06 12.33 7.47
C SER A 190 8.90 11.96 5.98
N PRO A 191 9.45 12.74 5.04
CA PRO A 191 9.56 12.31 3.64
C PRO A 191 10.27 10.95 3.48
N TYR A 192 11.33 10.69 4.27
CA TYR A 192 12.04 9.40 4.26
C TYR A 192 11.17 8.26 4.81
N GLY A 193 10.42 8.51 5.91
CA GLY A 193 9.48 7.55 6.48
C GLY A 193 8.38 7.15 5.50
N SER A 194 7.77 8.13 4.83
CA SER A 194 6.74 7.85 3.81
C SER A 194 7.31 7.17 2.57
N TYR A 195 8.52 7.51 2.13
CA TYR A 195 9.18 6.85 0.99
C TYR A 195 9.51 5.38 1.30
N LEU A 196 10.09 5.09 2.47
CA LEU A 196 10.34 3.70 2.92
C LEU A 196 9.04 2.91 2.99
N THR A 197 8.00 3.50 3.57
CA THR A 197 6.67 2.88 3.67
C THR A 197 6.06 2.63 2.30
N ALA A 198 6.16 3.59 1.38
CA ALA A 198 5.69 3.44 0.00
C ALA A 198 6.42 2.31 -0.72
N ALA A 199 7.75 2.17 -0.54
CA ALA A 199 8.54 1.10 -1.13
C ALA A 199 8.12 -0.28 -0.59
N LEU A 200 7.81 -0.40 0.71
CA LEU A 200 7.25 -1.64 1.29
C LEU A 200 5.90 -1.99 0.66
N PHE A 201 5.00 -1.01 0.52
CA PHE A 201 3.72 -1.22 -0.14
C PHE A 201 3.89 -1.61 -1.60
N TYR A 202 4.71 -0.90 -2.36
CA TYR A 202 4.99 -1.25 -3.75
C TYR A 202 5.52 -2.69 -3.85
N LYS A 203 6.54 -3.07 -3.07
CA LYS A 203 7.06 -4.45 -3.03
C LYS A 203 5.98 -5.47 -2.71
N LYS A 204 5.12 -5.19 -1.71
CA LYS A 204 4.02 -6.08 -1.30
C LYS A 204 2.98 -6.24 -2.42
N LEU A 205 2.63 -5.16 -3.09
CA LEU A 205 1.54 -5.11 -4.07
C LEU A 205 1.97 -5.62 -5.45
N SER A 206 3.20 -5.33 -5.88
CA SER A 206 3.73 -5.73 -7.19
C SER A 206 4.48 -7.06 -7.16
N ALA A 207 4.99 -7.46 -5.99
CA ALA A 207 5.96 -8.56 -5.83
C ALA A 207 7.24 -8.37 -6.68
N LYS A 208 7.58 -7.13 -7.04
CA LYS A 208 8.76 -6.76 -7.82
C LYS A 208 9.84 -6.11 -6.94
N SER A 209 11.05 -6.08 -7.48
CA SER A 209 12.21 -5.41 -6.88
C SER A 209 11.94 -3.91 -6.72
N VAL A 210 12.51 -3.32 -5.67
CA VAL A 210 12.41 -1.88 -5.41
C VAL A 210 13.66 -1.11 -5.82
N LEU A 211 14.73 -1.79 -6.24
CA LEU A 211 16.06 -1.18 -6.38
C LEU A 211 16.14 -0.10 -7.45
N ASP A 212 15.30 -0.18 -8.49
CA ASP A 212 15.29 0.75 -9.62
C ASP A 212 14.28 1.90 -9.44
N ILE A 213 13.68 2.04 -8.26
CA ILE A 213 12.77 3.16 -7.96
C ILE A 213 13.59 4.45 -7.81
N PRO A 214 13.22 5.56 -8.50
CA PRO A 214 13.96 6.81 -8.42
C PRO A 214 13.75 7.53 -7.07
N GLU A 215 14.80 8.15 -6.56
CA GLU A 215 14.80 8.97 -5.35
C GLU A 215 13.94 10.24 -5.47
N ARG A 216 13.60 10.61 -6.71
CA ARG A 216 12.69 11.71 -7.04
C ARG A 216 11.47 11.19 -7.77
N LEU A 217 10.37 11.01 -7.03
CA LEU A 217 9.10 10.60 -7.61
C LEU A 217 8.31 11.81 -8.07
N LYS A 218 7.75 11.69 -9.27
CA LYS A 218 7.04 12.76 -9.97
C LYS A 218 5.62 12.33 -10.32
N SER A 219 4.74 13.31 -10.40
CA SER A 219 3.42 13.21 -11.01
C SER A 219 3.19 14.40 -11.95
N PHE A 220 2.03 14.44 -12.58
CA PHE A 220 1.61 15.53 -13.44
C PHE A 220 0.21 15.98 -13.04
N ASP A 221 -0.05 17.29 -13.04
CA ASP A 221 -1.39 17.82 -12.83
C ASP A 221 -2.26 17.69 -14.09
N ASN A 222 -3.49 18.23 -14.02
CA ASN A 222 -4.44 18.21 -15.14
C ASN A 222 -4.02 19.08 -16.34
N GLN A 223 -2.97 19.89 -16.21
CA GLN A 223 -2.38 20.71 -17.26
C GLN A 223 -1.03 20.15 -17.74
N ASN A 224 -0.69 18.92 -17.36
CA ASN A 224 0.59 18.26 -17.63
C ASN A 224 1.81 19.00 -17.03
N GLN A 225 1.64 19.78 -15.97
CA GLN A 225 2.76 20.36 -15.23
C GLN A 225 3.34 19.33 -14.27
N GLN A 226 4.67 19.22 -14.25
CA GLN A 226 5.37 18.27 -13.39
C GLN A 226 5.29 18.69 -11.91
N ILE A 227 4.88 17.77 -11.05
CA ILE A 227 4.86 17.91 -9.59
C ILE A 227 5.80 16.87 -8.99
N TYR A 228 6.61 17.24 -8.00
CA TYR A 228 7.38 16.29 -7.22
C TYR A 228 6.56 15.80 -6.04
N LEU A 229 6.39 14.48 -5.94
CA LEU A 229 5.79 13.82 -4.78
C LEU A 229 6.82 13.52 -3.70
N ALA A 230 8.06 13.23 -4.10
CA ALA A 230 9.20 13.02 -3.21
C ALA A 230 10.49 13.55 -3.84
N ILE A 231 11.37 14.10 -3.01
CA ILE A 231 12.74 14.47 -3.34
C ILE A 231 13.60 14.06 -2.15
N LEU A 232 14.36 12.99 -2.30
CA LEU A 232 15.27 12.49 -1.27
C LEU A 232 16.73 12.75 -1.67
N MET A 233 17.61 12.74 -0.67
CA MET A 233 19.05 12.59 -0.92
C MET A 233 19.32 11.18 -1.47
N GLU A 234 20.15 11.09 -2.50
CA GLU A 234 20.43 9.83 -3.21
C GLU A 234 20.93 8.73 -2.26
N TYR A 235 21.87 9.06 -1.38
CA TYR A 235 22.42 8.12 -0.40
C TYR A 235 21.36 7.54 0.55
N ASP A 236 20.38 8.34 0.98
CA ASP A 236 19.31 7.89 1.87
C ASP A 236 18.28 7.05 1.11
N ALA A 237 17.94 7.45 -0.11
CA ALA A 237 17.05 6.66 -0.96
C ALA A 237 17.66 5.29 -1.30
N GLN A 238 18.95 5.23 -1.67
CA GLN A 238 19.66 3.98 -1.94
C GLN A 238 19.65 3.05 -0.72
N PHE A 239 19.93 3.59 0.47
CA PHE A 239 19.82 2.80 1.71
C PHE A 239 18.40 2.26 1.90
N ILE A 240 17.38 3.11 1.77
CA ILE A 240 15.97 2.69 1.95
C ILE A 240 15.61 1.57 0.99
N LEU A 241 15.95 1.69 -0.30
CA LEU A 241 15.59 0.70 -1.31
C LEU A 241 16.35 -0.62 -1.09
N GLN A 242 17.63 -0.57 -0.76
CA GLN A 242 18.40 -1.78 -0.42
C GLN A 242 17.86 -2.46 0.85
N PHE A 243 17.49 -1.68 1.87
CA PHE A 243 16.87 -2.19 3.07
C PHE A 243 15.55 -2.88 2.76
N VAL A 244 14.64 -2.21 2.04
CA VAL A 244 13.32 -2.75 1.67
C VAL A 244 13.45 -3.98 0.77
N GLU A 245 14.40 -4.00 -0.16
CA GLU A 245 14.65 -5.16 -1.03
C GLU A 245 15.01 -6.42 -0.22
N ASN A 246 15.81 -6.27 0.84
CA ASN A 246 16.25 -7.38 1.69
C ASN A 246 15.27 -7.69 2.83
N PHE A 247 14.34 -6.77 3.14
CA PHE A 247 13.37 -6.98 4.21
C PHE A 247 12.36 -8.07 3.84
N ASN A 248 12.26 -9.10 4.71
CA ASN A 248 11.45 -10.28 4.47
C ASN A 248 9.98 -10.05 4.88
N LEU A 249 9.15 -9.72 3.89
CA LEU A 249 7.70 -9.55 4.09
C LEU A 249 6.98 -10.86 4.46
N LYS A 250 7.50 -12.04 4.09
CA LYS A 250 6.84 -13.34 4.34
C LYS A 250 6.96 -13.81 5.79
N ARG A 251 8.01 -13.39 6.52
CA ARG A 251 8.16 -13.74 7.95
C ARG A 251 6.97 -13.24 8.78
N GLN A 252 6.32 -12.18 8.32
CA GLN A 252 5.14 -11.57 8.94
C GLN A 252 3.92 -12.51 8.91
N ASP A 253 3.84 -13.42 7.93
CA ASP A 253 2.75 -14.40 7.83
C ASP A 253 3.06 -15.70 8.61
N SER A 254 4.33 -16.01 8.86
CA SER A 254 4.77 -17.23 9.56
C SER A 254 4.78 -17.14 11.09
N GLU A 255 4.62 -15.94 11.64
CA GLU A 255 4.42 -15.70 13.09
C GLU A 255 2.92 -15.70 13.47
N ARG A 256 2.04 -16.17 12.56
CA ARG A 256 0.61 -16.42 12.76
C ARG A 256 0.33 -17.75 13.47
#